data_AF-A0A9P5YFG1-F1
#
_entry.id   AF-A0A9P5YFG1-F1
#
_cell.length_a   1.000
_cell.length_b   1.000
_cell.length_c   1.000
_cell.angle_alpha   90.00
_cell.angle_beta   90.00
_cell.angle_gamma   90.00
#
_symmetry.space_group_name_H-M   'P 1'
#
loop_
_entity.id
_entity.type
_entity.pdbx_description
1 polymer ?
#
loop_
_entity_poly.entity_id
_entity_poly.type
_entity_poly.pdbx_seq_one_letter_code
_entity_poly.pdbx_strand_id
1 'polypeptide(L)'
;MLPAFRRTHVTSNAIGLLLHYTLDLSTAGGLGLRRVVWMASVINGPSIGAAERMGFKREAVLRWALVLPEGKEQGNGRERRKGDPRENLVGRDTVVLAICWDDWENGGEEQVNAIMARKF
;
A
#
# COMPACT_ATOMS: atom_id res chain seq x y z
N MET A 1 2.31 -11.57 0.32
CA MET A 1 3.36 -12.35 1.01
C MET A 1 2.83 -13.68 1.46
N LEU A 2 3.49 -14.77 1.04
CA LEU A 2 3.17 -16.12 1.51
C LEU A 2 3.35 -16.20 3.03
N PRO A 3 2.57 -17.03 3.74
CA PRO A 3 2.64 -17.16 5.19
C PRO A 3 4.05 -17.37 5.74
N ALA A 4 4.87 -18.19 5.08
CA ALA A 4 6.24 -18.50 5.48
C ALA A 4 7.20 -17.29 5.50
N PHE A 5 6.91 -16.24 4.71
CA PHE A 5 7.73 -15.02 4.62
C PHE A 5 7.10 -13.83 5.37
N ARG A 6 6.09 -14.08 6.20
CA ARG A 6 5.54 -13.01 7.05
C ARG A 6 6.52 -12.79 8.21
N ARG A 7 6.81 -11.52 8.48
CA ARG A 7 7.76 -11.09 9.54
C ARG A 7 9.22 -11.50 9.28
N THR A 8 9.60 -11.86 8.05
CA THR A 8 10.99 -12.18 7.66
C THR A 8 11.71 -11.02 6.97
N HIS A 9 11.25 -9.78 7.16
CA HIS A 9 11.75 -8.54 6.53
C HIS A 9 11.68 -8.45 5.00
N VAL A 10 11.34 -9.54 4.30
CA VAL A 10 11.25 -9.59 2.83
C VAL A 10 10.35 -8.50 2.27
N THR A 11 9.18 -8.27 2.88
CA THR A 11 8.25 -7.21 2.43
C THR A 11 8.89 -5.83 2.46
N SER A 12 9.50 -5.46 3.60
CA SER A 12 10.07 -4.12 3.78
C SER A 12 11.27 -3.89 2.87
N ASN A 13 12.13 -4.90 2.68
CA ASN A 13 13.25 -4.81 1.76
C ASN A 13 12.79 -4.68 0.29
N ALA A 14 11.78 -5.46 -0.13
CA ALA A 14 11.23 -5.34 -1.47
C ALA A 14 10.61 -3.95 -1.74
N ILE A 15 9.89 -3.40 -0.75
CA ILE A 15 9.33 -2.04 -0.85
C ILE A 15 10.45 -1.01 -0.90
N GLY A 16 11.45 -1.11 -0.03
CA GLY A 16 12.52 -0.12 0.03
C GLY A 16 13.37 -0.09 -1.25
N LEU A 17 13.71 -1.25 -1.82
CA LEU A 17 14.36 -1.32 -3.13
C LEU A 17 13.51 -0.68 -4.24
N LEU A 18 12.19 -0.89 -4.22
CA LEU A 18 11.29 -0.25 -5.18
C LEU A 18 11.24 1.26 -4.98
N LEU A 19 11.23 1.75 -3.73
CA LEU A 19 11.22 3.18 -3.43
C LEU A 19 12.50 3.86 -3.90
N HIS A 20 13.68 3.30 -3.61
CA HIS A 20 14.95 3.76 -4.17
C HIS A 20 14.90 3.81 -5.70
N TYR A 21 14.53 2.70 -6.34
CA TYR A 21 14.47 2.66 -7.80
C TYR A 21 13.50 3.68 -8.40
N THR A 22 12.39 3.98 -7.73
CA THR A 22 11.36 4.86 -8.27
C THR A 22 11.59 6.33 -7.96
N LEU A 23 12.05 6.67 -6.75
CA LEU A 23 12.15 8.04 -6.24
C LEU A 23 13.55 8.63 -6.35
N ASP A 24 14.60 7.81 -6.27
CA ASP A 24 15.96 8.32 -6.46
C ASP A 24 16.11 8.92 -7.85
N LEU A 25 16.86 10.01 -7.96
CA LEU A 25 17.13 10.66 -9.24
C LEU A 25 17.88 9.71 -10.18
N SER A 26 17.73 9.93 -11.49
CA SER A 26 18.43 9.14 -12.51
C SER A 26 19.96 9.19 -12.38
N THR A 27 20.51 10.28 -11.85
CA THR A 27 21.94 10.42 -11.52
C THR A 27 22.40 9.49 -10.40
N ALA A 28 21.48 8.97 -9.57
CA ALA A 28 21.73 7.98 -8.53
C ALA A 28 21.26 6.56 -8.94
N GLY A 29 20.82 6.37 -10.18
CA GLY A 29 20.38 5.07 -10.70
C GLY A 29 18.89 4.75 -10.52
N GLY A 30 18.08 5.71 -10.05
CA GLY A 30 16.62 5.60 -9.98
C GLY A 30 15.90 6.17 -11.19
N LEU A 31 14.57 6.27 -11.11
CA LEU A 31 13.70 6.80 -12.17
C LEU A 31 13.35 8.29 -12.00
N GLY A 32 13.59 8.88 -10.82
CA GLY A 32 13.23 10.25 -10.50
C GLY A 32 11.72 10.54 -10.58
N LEU A 33 10.88 9.54 -10.29
CA LEU A 33 9.43 9.74 -10.26
C LEU A 33 9.06 10.63 -9.08
N ARG A 34 8.01 11.43 -9.26
CA ARG A 34 7.56 12.35 -8.21
C ARG A 34 6.72 11.69 -7.12
N ARG A 35 6.24 10.47 -7.35
CA ARG A 35 5.18 9.86 -6.53
C ARG A 35 5.08 8.35 -6.72
N VAL A 36 4.93 7.64 -5.61
CA VAL A 36 4.57 6.22 -5.56
C VAL A 36 3.27 6.06 -4.76
N VAL A 37 2.35 5.25 -5.27
CA VAL A 37 1.02 5.05 -4.67
C VAL A 37 0.86 3.61 -4.19
N TRP A 38 0.36 3.47 -2.95
CA TRP A 38 -0.11 2.22 -2.38
C TRP A 38 -1.63 2.23 -2.26
N MET A 39 -2.29 1.20 -2.80
CA MET A 39 -3.73 0.99 -2.62
C MET A 39 -4.02 -0.32 -1.87
N ALA A 40 -4.82 -0.23 -0.81
CA ALA A 40 -5.22 -1.39 -0.01
C ALA A 40 -6.71 -1.37 0.32
N SER A 41 -7.27 -2.53 0.70
CA SER A 41 -8.62 -2.56 1.26
C SER A 41 -8.62 -1.82 2.59
N VAL A 42 -9.63 -1.01 2.87
CA VAL A 42 -9.73 -0.29 4.16
C VAL A 42 -9.70 -1.23 5.37
N ILE A 43 -10.14 -2.47 5.21
CA ILE A 43 -10.11 -3.48 6.28
C ILE A 43 -8.78 -4.24 6.39
N ASN A 44 -7.83 -4.02 5.47
CA ASN A 44 -6.53 -4.70 5.50
C ASN A 44 -5.51 -3.91 6.33
N GLY A 45 -5.75 -3.85 7.64
CA GLY A 45 -4.87 -3.16 8.60
C GLY A 45 -3.39 -3.54 8.47
N PRO A 46 -3.01 -4.82 8.32
CA PRO A 46 -1.61 -5.20 8.14
C PRO A 46 -0.94 -4.60 6.90
N SER A 47 -1.66 -4.51 5.77
CA SER A 47 -1.12 -3.87 4.55
C SER A 47 -0.98 -2.36 4.73
N ILE A 48 -1.95 -1.72 5.37
CA ILE A 48 -1.95 -0.28 5.61
C ILE A 48 -0.79 0.09 6.53
N GLY A 49 -0.66 -0.61 7.66
CA GLY A 49 0.43 -0.38 8.60
C GLY A 49 1.81 -0.74 8.03
N ALA A 50 1.89 -1.59 7.01
CA ALA A 50 3.14 -1.81 6.27
C ALA A 50 3.52 -0.58 5.43
N ALA A 51 2.57 -0.01 4.69
CA ALA A 51 2.79 1.20 3.90
C ALA A 51 3.19 2.39 4.79
N GLU A 52 2.44 2.64 5.87
CA GLU A 52 2.72 3.74 6.82
C GLU A 52 4.11 3.61 7.45
N ARG A 53 4.52 2.39 7.81
CA ARG A 53 5.87 2.15 8.34
C ARG A 53 6.95 2.49 7.31
N MET A 54 6.68 2.33 6.01
CA MET A 54 7.61 2.67 4.93
C MET A 54 7.53 4.13 4.48
N GLY A 55 6.85 5.01 5.24
CA GLY A 55 6.82 6.46 4.96
C GLY A 55 5.64 6.91 4.09
N PHE A 56 4.75 6.01 3.65
CA PHE A 56 3.55 6.40 2.91
C PHE A 56 2.55 7.13 3.83
N LYS A 57 1.99 8.24 3.34
CA LYS A 57 0.94 9.03 4.01
C LYS A 57 -0.43 8.66 3.46
N ARG A 58 -1.44 8.56 4.33
CA ARG A 58 -2.84 8.39 3.89
C ARG A 58 -3.34 9.66 3.24
N GLU A 59 -4.00 9.54 2.09
CA GLU A 59 -4.57 10.68 1.38
C GLU A 59 -6.08 10.59 1.23
N ALA A 60 -6.61 9.40 0.91
CA ALA A 60 -8.02 9.24 0.60
C ALA A 60 -8.55 7.85 0.93
N VAL A 61 -9.88 7.78 1.08
CA VAL A 61 -10.64 6.53 1.01
C VAL A 61 -11.61 6.62 -0.15
N LEU A 62 -11.37 5.78 -1.15
CA LEU A 62 -12.27 5.60 -2.29
C LEU A 62 -13.39 4.67 -1.88
N ARG A 63 -14.56 5.23 -1.53
CA ARG A 63 -15.75 4.47 -1.18
C ARG A 63 -16.27 3.72 -2.41
N TRP A 64 -16.62 2.44 -2.24
CA TRP A 64 -17.15 1.59 -3.32
C TRP A 64 -16.24 1.54 -4.56
N ALA A 65 -14.92 1.55 -4.36
CA ALA A 65 -13.93 1.51 -5.45
C ALA A 65 -14.04 0.24 -6.31
N LEU A 66 -14.54 -0.86 -5.75
CA LEU A 66 -14.77 -2.10 -6.48
C LEU A 66 -15.98 -2.86 -5.93
N VAL A 67 -16.66 -3.61 -6.79
CA VAL A 67 -17.50 -4.76 -6.39
C VAL A 67 -16.63 -6.01 -6.46
N LEU A 68 -16.55 -6.77 -5.36
CA LEU A 68 -15.73 -7.98 -5.31
C LEU A 68 -16.39 -9.13 -6.10
N PRO A 69 -15.59 -10.04 -6.71
CA PRO A 69 -16.11 -11.23 -7.36
C PRO A 69 -16.90 -12.14 -6.41
N GLU A 70 -17.68 -13.05 -7.00
CA GLU A 70 -18.39 -14.09 -6.26
C GLU A 70 -17.46 -14.94 -5.37
N GLY A 71 -17.98 -15.43 -4.25
CA GLY A 71 -17.22 -16.18 -3.24
C GLY A 71 -16.36 -15.33 -2.29
N LYS A 72 -16.40 -13.99 -2.42
CA LYS A 72 -15.83 -13.08 -1.42
C LYS A 72 -16.90 -12.69 -0.39
N GLU A 73 -16.75 -13.22 0.82
CA GLU A 73 -17.65 -12.88 1.93
C GLU A 73 -17.28 -11.56 2.61
N GLN A 74 -15.99 -11.21 2.63
CA GLN A 74 -15.51 -10.03 3.35
C GLN A 74 -15.32 -8.84 2.39
N GLY A 75 -16.27 -7.89 2.43
CA GLY A 75 -16.20 -6.61 1.72
C GLY A 75 -15.74 -5.44 2.61
N ASN A 76 -16.35 -4.28 2.40
CA ASN A 76 -16.15 -3.06 3.19
C ASN A 76 -17.01 -3.00 4.47
N GLY A 77 -17.73 -4.07 4.81
CA GLY A 77 -18.60 -4.15 5.99
C GLY A 77 -19.90 -3.36 5.88
N ARG A 78 -20.25 -2.85 4.68
CA ARG A 78 -21.53 -2.19 4.42
C ARG A 78 -22.54 -3.18 3.84
N GLU A 79 -23.82 -2.83 3.97
CA GLU A 79 -24.91 -3.60 3.37
C GLU A 79 -24.82 -3.65 1.85
N ARG A 80 -25.26 -4.78 1.28
CA ARG A 80 -25.41 -4.94 -0.16
C ARG A 80 -26.59 -4.12 -0.67
N ARG A 81 -26.50 -3.58 -1.88
CA ARG A 81 -27.54 -2.75 -2.46
C ARG A 81 -28.54 -3.63 -3.22
N LYS A 82 -29.73 -3.82 -2.64
CA LYS A 82 -30.84 -4.57 -3.24
C LYS A 82 -31.24 -3.97 -4.60
N GLY A 83 -31.49 -4.84 -5.57
CA GLY A 83 -31.95 -4.48 -6.92
C GLY A 83 -30.86 -3.98 -7.86
N ASP A 84 -29.58 -3.93 -7.44
CA ASP A 84 -28.49 -3.66 -8.37
C ASP A 84 -28.05 -4.94 -9.13
N PRO A 85 -27.42 -4.83 -10.32
CA PRO A 85 -27.04 -6.00 -11.13
C PRO A 85 -26.10 -7.01 -10.45
N ARG A 86 -25.52 -6.64 -9.31
CA ARG A 86 -24.59 -7.42 -8.48
C ARG A 86 -25.04 -7.42 -7.02
N GLU A 87 -26.35 -7.43 -6.77
CA GLU A 87 -26.94 -7.27 -5.43
C GLU A 87 -26.48 -8.32 -4.40
N ASN A 88 -25.99 -9.48 -4.85
CA ASN A 88 -25.48 -10.55 -3.99
C ASN A 88 -23.99 -10.40 -3.66
N LEU A 89 -23.29 -9.44 -4.28
CA LEU A 89 -21.86 -9.24 -4.13
C LEU A 89 -21.56 -8.13 -3.12
N VAL A 90 -20.41 -8.26 -2.46
CA VAL A 90 -19.93 -7.26 -1.50
C VAL A 90 -19.08 -6.20 -2.19
N GLY A 91 -19.14 -4.97 -1.68
CA GLY A 91 -18.28 -3.88 -2.13
C GLY A 91 -16.94 -3.83 -1.39
N ARG A 92 -15.97 -3.13 -1.95
CA ARG A 92 -14.70 -2.80 -1.29
C ARG A 92 -14.43 -1.30 -1.38
N ASP A 93 -14.13 -0.71 -0.23
CA ASP A 93 -13.52 0.60 -0.14
C ASP A 93 -11.99 0.44 -0.21
N THR A 94 -11.33 1.39 -0.87
CA THR A 94 -9.87 1.36 -1.05
C THR A 94 -9.26 2.57 -0.35
N VAL A 95 -8.31 2.34 0.55
CA VAL A 95 -7.44 3.41 1.04
C VAL A 95 -6.33 3.66 0.04
N VAL A 96 -6.06 4.93 -0.24
CA VAL A 96 -4.95 5.41 -1.06
C VAL A 96 -3.93 6.03 -0.13
N LEU A 97 -2.72 5.51 -0.17
CA LEU A 97 -1.55 6.11 0.48
C LEU A 97 -0.50 6.45 -0.57
N ALA A 98 0.32 7.45 -0.30
CA ALA A 98 1.41 7.81 -1.20
C ALA A 98 2.63 8.33 -0.45
N ILE A 99 3.76 8.22 -1.10
CA ILE A 99 4.99 8.92 -0.76
C ILE A 99 5.41 9.70 -2.00
N CYS A 100 5.67 11.00 -1.82
CA CYS A 100 6.13 11.88 -2.89
C CYS A 100 7.64 12.14 -2.77
N TRP A 101 8.27 12.67 -3.82
CA TRP A 101 9.71 12.94 -3.82
C TRP A 101 10.14 13.90 -2.70
N ASP A 102 9.29 14.84 -2.32
CA ASP A 102 9.53 15.79 -1.23
C ASP A 102 9.43 15.11 0.14
N ASP A 103 8.60 14.09 0.29
CA ASP A 103 8.61 13.22 1.48
C ASP A 103 9.87 12.35 1.54
N TRP A 104 10.32 11.88 0.38
CA TRP A 104 11.51 11.03 0.23
C TRP A 104 12.78 11.78 0.64
N GLU A 105 13.00 12.96 0.06
CA GLU A 105 14.17 13.81 0.36
C GLU A 105 14.12 14.43 1.76
N ASN A 106 12.93 14.52 2.37
CA ASN A 106 12.74 15.07 3.71
C ASN A 106 12.67 13.97 4.79
N GLY A 107 13.57 12.99 4.74
CA GLY A 107 13.69 11.95 5.77
C GLY A 107 13.10 10.58 5.41
N GLY A 108 12.36 10.49 4.30
CA GLY A 108 11.72 9.24 3.87
C GLY A 108 12.74 8.17 3.47
N GLU A 109 13.80 8.58 2.78
CA GLU A 109 14.91 7.72 2.41
C GLU A 109 15.59 7.11 3.64
N GLU A 110 15.96 7.93 4.62
CA GLU A 110 16.64 7.51 5.84
C GLU A 110 15.77 6.56 6.67
N GLN A 111 14.47 6.86 6.77
CA GLN A 111 13.51 5.98 7.44
C GLN A 111 13.47 4.60 6.79
N VAL A 112 13.37 4.54 5.46
CA VAL A 112 13.31 3.29 4.70
C VAL A 112 14.60 2.49 4.84
N ASN A 113 15.75 3.15 4.72
CA ASN A 113 17.07 2.55 4.92
C ASN A 113 17.21 1.96 6.33
N ALA A 114 16.79 2.68 7.37
CA ALA A 114 16.81 2.18 8.74
C ALA A 114 15.91 0.93 8.94
N ILE A 115 14.81 0.82 8.20
CA ILE A 115 13.94 -0.37 8.24
C ILE A 115 14.59 -1.55 7.53
N MET A 116 15.22 -1.32 6.39
CA MET A 116 15.92 -2.35 5.60
C MET A 116 17.14 -2.90 6.34
N ALA A 117 17.86 -2.05 7.08
CA ALA A 117 19.09 -2.42 7.80
C ALA A 117 18.88 -3.26 9.08
N ARG A 118 17.63 -3.56 9.47
CA ARG A 118 17.33 -4.36 10.68
C ARG A 118 17.91 -5.76 10.56
N LYS A 119 18.73 -6.17 11.54
CA LYS A 119 19.29 -7.53 11.64
C LYS A 119 18.26 -8.50 12.26
N PHE A 120 18.42 -9.78 11.92
CA PHE A 120 17.61 -10.92 12.39
C PHE A 120 17.74 -11.15 13.90
#